data_AF-X1DX21-F1
#
_entry.id   AF-X1DX21-F1
#
_cell.length_a   1.000
_cell.length_b   1.000
_cell.length_c   1.000
_cell.angle_alpha   90.00
_cell.angle_beta   90.00
_cell.angle_gamma   90.00
#
_symmetry.space_group_name_H-M   'P 1'
#
loop_
_entity.id
_entity.type
_entity.pdbx_description
1 polymer ?
#
loop_
_entity_poly.entity_id
_entity_poly.type
_entity_poly.pdbx_seq_one_letter_code
_entity_poly.pdbx_strand_id
1 'polypeptide(L)' 'MRVNSIKTIGVIKSIYKTREDAPSQGKEDISEIEIFDEYIDGLKDIEGFSHLHIFYLLHKSEGFSLS' A
#
# COMPACT_ATOMS: atom_id res chain seq x y z
N MET A 1 3.32 4.49 -27.76
CA MET A 1 3.70 5.00 -26.42
C MET A 1 2.74 4.38 -25.42
N ARG A 2 3.19 3.43 -24.57
CA ARG A 2 2.31 2.83 -23.57
C ARG A 2 2.27 3.76 -22.36
N VAL A 3 1.10 4.27 -22.03
CA VAL A 3 0.86 4.86 -20.71
C VAL A 3 0.70 3.68 -19.76
N ASN A 4 1.75 3.37 -19.00
CA ASN A 4 1.65 2.40 -17.91
C ASN A 4 0.97 3.11 -16.72
N SER A 5 -0.36 3.15 -16.75
CA SER A 5 -1.18 3.61 -15.62
C SER A 5 -1.16 2.53 -14.53
N ILE A 6 -0.85 2.92 -13.30
CA ILE A 6 -1.04 2.08 -12.12
C ILE A 6 -2.51 2.17 -11.72
N LYS A 7 -3.21 1.04 -11.66
CA LYS A 7 -4.59 0.98 -11.14
C LYS A 7 -4.53 0.68 -9.64
N THR A 8 -5.05 1.58 -8.82
CA THR A 8 -5.19 1.37 -7.37
C THR A 8 -6.22 0.28 -7.10
N ILE A 9 -5.89 -0.66 -6.21
CA ILE A 9 -6.77 -1.79 -5.85
C ILE A 9 -7.39 -1.68 -4.45
N GLY A 10 -7.02 -0.65 -3.70
CA GLY A 10 -7.44 -0.49 -2.32
C GLY A 10 -6.79 0.72 -1.64
N VAL A 11 -7.03 0.85 -0.33
CA VAL A 11 -6.57 1.95 0.52
C VAL A 11 -5.95 1.40 1.80
N ILE A 12 -4.82 1.96 2.20
CA ILE A 12 -4.17 1.65 3.49
C ILE A 12 -4.65 2.66 4.54
N LYS A 13 -5.25 2.17 5.62
CA LYS A 13 -5.61 2.95 6.81
C LYS A 13 -4.59 2.66 7.91
N SER A 14 -3.73 3.64 8.19
CA SER A 14 -2.77 3.56 9.28
C SER A 14 -3.07 4.60 10.37
N ILE A 15 -2.37 4.47 11.50
CA ILE A 15 -2.38 5.46 12.57
C ILE A 15 -1.70 6.77 12.16
N TYR A 16 -0.80 6.74 11.19
CA TYR A 16 -0.03 7.90 10.72
C TYR A 16 -0.93 8.83 9.89
N LYS A 17 -1.04 10.10 10.27
CA LYS A 17 -1.90 11.09 9.57
C LYS A 17 -1.08 12.06 8.73
N THR A 18 0.16 12.29 9.12
CA THR A 18 1.14 13.14 8.43
C THR A 18 2.37 12.33 8.02
N ARG A 19 3.28 12.94 7.23
CA ARG A 19 4.53 12.29 6.84
C ARG A 19 5.44 12.11 8.05
N GLU A 20 5.41 13.06 8.97
CA GLU A 20 6.25 13.15 10.15
C GLU A 20 5.87 12.09 11.21
N ASP A 21 4.60 11.65 11.23
CA ASP A 21 4.14 10.57 12.11
C ASP A 21 4.68 9.19 11.68
N ALA A 22 4.91 9.00 10.37
CA ALA A 22 5.28 7.71 9.80
C ALA A 22 6.78 7.42 10.02
N PRO A 23 7.15 6.20 10.43
CA PRO A 23 8.55 5.84 10.59
C PRO A 23 9.24 5.70 9.22
N SER A 24 10.57 5.86 9.20
CA SER A 24 11.37 5.66 7.98
C SER A 24 11.32 4.23 7.43
N GLN A 25 11.05 3.26 8.31
CA GLN A 25 10.84 1.85 8.02
C GLN A 25 9.65 1.37 8.85
N GLY A 26 8.86 0.45 8.31
CA GLY A 26 7.68 -0.09 8.99
C GLY A 26 8.00 -0.60 10.40
N LYS A 27 7.05 -0.40 11.32
CA LYS A 27 7.12 -0.86 12.71
C LYS A 27 6.00 -1.88 12.99
N GLU A 28 5.98 -2.45 14.18
CA GLU A 28 4.96 -3.41 14.64
C GLU A 28 3.57 -2.76 14.89
N ASP A 29 3.30 -1.60 14.29
CA ASP A 29 2.01 -0.92 14.40
C ASP A 29 0.96 -1.61 13.51
N ILE A 30 -0.26 -1.75 14.04
CA ILE A 30 -1.37 -2.37 13.30
C ILE A 30 -1.94 -1.37 12.29
N SER A 31 -2.13 -1.81 11.05
CA SER A 31 -2.79 -1.06 9.97
C SER A 31 -3.80 -1.95 9.24
N GLU A 32 -4.81 -1.33 8.63
CA GLU A 32 -5.86 -2.01 7.87
C GLU A 32 -5.67 -1.70 6.37
N ILE A 33 -5.83 -2.73 5.52
CA ILE A 33 -5.83 -2.58 4.07
C ILE A 33 -7.23 -2.92 3.57
N GLU A 34 -7.93 -1.93 3.04
CA GLU A 34 -9.25 -2.10 2.43
C GLU A 34 -9.08 -2.32 0.93
N ILE A 35 -9.54 -3.46 0.42
CA ILE A 35 -9.48 -3.82 -1.00
C ILE A 35 -10.84 -3.50 -1.64
N PHE A 36 -10.84 -2.89 -2.82
CA PHE A 36 -12.08 -2.56 -3.52
C PHE A 36 -12.80 -3.83 -3.98
N ASP A 37 -14.14 -3.79 -3.97
CA ASP A 37 -14.99 -4.93 -4.28
C ASP A 37 -14.65 -5.62 -5.61
N GLU A 38 -14.26 -4.85 -6.63
CA GLU A 38 -13.87 -5.37 -7.94
C GLU A 38 -12.62 -6.28 -7.93
N TYR A 39 -11.88 -6.36 -6.82
CA TYR A 39 -10.68 -7.19 -6.66
C TYR A 39 -10.77 -8.26 -5.57
N ILE A 40 -11.92 -8.43 -4.92
CA ILE A 40 -12.07 -9.39 -3.80
C ILE A 40 -11.68 -10.82 -4.20
N ASP A 41 -12.01 -11.24 -5.43
CA ASP A 41 -11.66 -12.59 -5.93
C ASP A 41 -10.15 -12.84 -5.93
N GLY A 42 -9.33 -11.80 -6.01
CA GLY A 42 -7.87 -11.87 -5.93
C GLY A 42 -7.33 -12.17 -4.53
N LEU A 43 -8.16 -12.09 -3.49
CA LEU A 43 -7.82 -12.39 -2.10
C LEU A 43 -8.02 -13.87 -1.74
N LYS A 44 -8.41 -14.71 -2.71
CA LYS A 44 -8.57 -16.14 -2.47
C LYS A 44 -7.31 -16.73 -1.84
N ASP A 45 -7.52 -17.53 -0.79
CA ASP A 45 -6.49 -18.23 -0.01
C ASP A 45 -5.50 -17.31 0.76
N ILE A 46 -5.76 -16.00 0.85
CA ILE A 46 -4.88 -15.03 1.55
C ILE A 46 -4.66 -15.38 3.04
N GLU A 47 -5.65 -16.01 3.67
CA GLU A 47 -5.60 -16.47 5.08
C GLU A 47 -4.54 -17.55 5.32
N GLY A 48 -4.07 -18.23 4.26
CA GLY A 48 -3.02 -19.24 4.34
C GLY A 48 -1.61 -18.69 4.52
N PHE A 49 -1.41 -17.37 4.39
CA PHE A 49 -0.10 -16.73 4.48
C PHE A 49 0.09 -16.00 5.81
N SER A 50 1.24 -16.18 6.45
CA SER A 50 1.61 -15.45 7.66
C SER A 50 2.21 -14.06 7.36
N HIS A 51 2.72 -13.84 6.15
CA HIS A 51 3.36 -12.60 5.73
C HIS A 51 3.01 -12.27 4.28
N LEU A 52 2.83 -10.99 4.00
CA LEU A 52 2.50 -10.46 2.67
C LEU A 52 3.49 -9.35 2.29
N HIS A 53 3.82 -9.26 1.00
CA HIS A 53 4.48 -8.09 0.46
C HIS A 53 3.43 -7.08 0.00
N ILE A 54 3.46 -5.88 0.58
CA ILE A 54 2.52 -4.81 0.25
C ILE A 54 3.23 -3.77 -0.59
N PHE A 55 2.75 -3.59 -1.82
CA PHE A 55 3.19 -2.52 -2.71
C PHE A 55 2.16 -1.41 -2.69
N TYR A 56 2.59 -0.19 -2.35
CA TYR A 56 1.70 0.96 -2.23
C TYR A 56 2.32 2.20 -2.84
N LEU A 57 1.45 3.13 -3.26
CA LEU A 57 1.87 4.38 -3.85
C LEU A 57 2.12 5.42 -2.76
N LEU A 58 3.34 5.99 -2.75
CA LEU A 58 3.65 7.20 -2.00
C LEU A 58 3.01 8.41 -2.72
N HIS A 59 1.69 8.53 -2.65
CA HIS A 59 0.89 9.49 -3.44
C HIS A 59 1.21 10.98 -3.18
N LYS A 60 1.85 11.30 -2.04
CA LYS A 60 2.36 12.65 -1.71
C LYS A 60 3.85 12.84 -2.02
N SER A 61 4.52 11.85 -2.62
CA SER A 61 5.92 11.99 -3.02
C SER A 61 6.02 12.87 -4.26
N GLU A 62 6.77 13.95 -4.15
CA GLU A 62 7.03 14.87 -5.25
C GLU A 62 8.47 14.70 -5.73
N GLY A 63 8.65 14.04 -6.88
CA GLY A 63 9.96 13.76 -7.48
C GLY A 63 10.70 12.57 -6.87
N PHE A 64 11.91 12.33 -7.37
CA PHE A 64 12.85 11.34 -6.87
C PHE A 64 14.28 11.74 -7.27
N SER A 65 15.27 11.28 -6.50
CA SER A 65 16.69 11.38 -6.85
C SER A 65 17.29 9.99 -6.81
N LEU A 66 17.87 9.57 -7.94
CA LEU A 66 18.65 8.33 -8.07
C LEU A 66 20.08 8.78 -8.34
N SER A 67 20.82 9.04 -7.27
CA SER A 67 22.26 9.29 -7.33
C SER A 67 23.03 7.98 -7.39
#